data_AF-A0A381U834-F1
#
_entry.id   AF-A0A381U834-F1
#
_cell.length_a   1.000
_cell.length_b   1.000
_cell.length_c   1.000
_cell.angle_alpha   90.00
_cell.angle_beta   90.00
_cell.angle_gamma   90.00
#
_symmetry.space_group_name_H-M   'P 1'
#
loop_
_entity.id
_entity.type
_entity.pdbx_description
1 polymer ?
#
loop_
_entity_poly.entity_id
_entity_poly.type
_entity_poly.pdbx_seq_one_letter_code
_entity_poly.pdbx_strand_id
1 'polypeptide(L)'
;MSLNKGCGIKGIFIAVCILIASVGAKDFPADSLTCQDSWRGFDKVQHATFSFLWVLGVQYIAVNKCDMAEKDALQISFTTSASLGLLKEFFDRKRSGGHFCKKDLAANALGLILASAIVLSNPGR
;
A
#
# COMPACT_ATOMS: atom_id res chain seq x y z
N MET A 1 33.94 6.46 8.33
CA MET A 1 32.85 5.55 8.73
C MET A 1 31.73 6.42 9.29
N SER A 2 30.88 6.97 8.42
CA SER A 2 29.80 7.88 8.83
C SER A 2 28.62 7.03 9.31
N LEU A 3 28.23 7.17 10.57
CA LEU A 3 27.06 6.48 11.10
C LEU A 3 25.82 6.93 10.32
N ASN A 4 25.19 5.94 9.68
CA ASN A 4 23.87 5.98 9.08
C ASN A 4 22.89 6.73 10.01
N LYS A 5 22.46 7.93 9.64
CA LYS A 5 21.35 8.62 10.32
C LYS A 5 20.05 7.97 9.86
N GLY A 6 19.84 6.73 10.29
CA GLY A 6 18.62 6.00 9.98
C GLY A 6 17.38 6.77 10.44
N CYS A 7 16.25 6.47 9.79
CA CYS A 7 14.91 6.89 10.16
C CYS A 7 14.77 6.85 11.69
N GLY A 8 14.80 8.01 12.36
CA GLY A 8 14.77 8.06 13.82
C GLY A 8 13.57 7.29 14.37
N ILE A 9 13.64 6.80 15.61
CA ILE A 9 12.60 5.97 16.27
C ILE A 9 11.17 6.50 16.03
N LYS A 10 10.99 7.83 15.95
CA LYS A 10 9.72 8.49 15.63
C LYS A 10 9.16 8.16 14.24
N GLY A 11 10.00 8.08 13.21
CA GLY A 11 9.60 7.73 11.83
C GLY A 11 9.19 6.26 11.70
N ILE A 12 9.94 5.36 12.36
CA ILE A 12 9.59 3.94 12.45
C ILE A 12 8.27 3.76 13.21
N PHE A 13 8.09 4.48 14.33
CA PHE A 13 6.87 4.42 15.11
C PHE A 13 5.63 4.90 14.33
N ILE A 14 5.74 6.00 13.57
CA ILE A 14 4.65 6.48 12.70
C ILE A 14 4.34 5.45 11.60
N ALA A 15 5.35 4.88 10.94
CA ALA A 15 5.15 3.85 9.91
C ALA A 15 4.47 2.59 10.48
N VAL A 16 4.85 2.16 11.68
CA VAL A 16 4.24 1.03 12.40
C VAL A 16 2.81 1.35 12.81
N CYS A 17 2.53 2.55 13.32
CA CYS A 17 1.17 2.98 13.64
C CYS A 17 0.27 3.02 12.39
N ILE A 18 0.78 3.52 11.25
CA ILE A 18 0.04 3.53 9.98
C ILE A 18 -0.23 2.09 9.51
N LEU A 19 0.76 1.19 9.58
CA LEU A 19 0.59 -0.23 9.26
C LEU A 19 -0.49 -0.90 10.13
N ILE A 20 -0.45 -0.68 11.45
CA ILE A 20 -1.43 -1.25 12.39
C ILE A 20 -2.83 -0.69 12.12
N ALA A 21 -2.95 0.62 11.89
CA ALA A 21 -4.23 1.27 11.59
C ALA A 21 -4.82 0.79 10.25
N SER A 22 -3.98 0.51 9.26
CA SER A 22 -4.42 0.04 7.94
C SER A 22 -4.95 -1.40 8.00
N VAL A 23 -4.33 -2.26 8.80
CA VAL A 23 -4.80 -3.64 9.02
C VAL A 23 -6.07 -3.68 9.89
N GLY A 24 -6.19 -2.75 10.85
CA GLY A 24 -7.36 -2.64 11.72
C GLY A 24 -8.52 -1.81 11.15
N ALA A 25 -8.32 -1.18 9.98
CA ALA A 25 -9.36 -0.40 9.33
C ALA A 25 -10.53 -1.32 9.00
N LYS A 26 -11.71 -0.99 9.52
CA LYS A 26 -12.94 -1.66 9.11
C LYS A 26 -13.18 -1.34 7.65
N ASP A 27 -13.65 -2.33 6.92
CA ASP A 27 -14.03 -2.15 5.52
C ASP A 27 -15.07 -1.02 5.46
N PHE A 28 -14.91 -0.14 4.47
CA PHE A 28 -15.93 0.87 4.24
C PHE A 28 -17.23 0.16 3.87
N PRO A 29 -18.41 0.72 4.21
CA PRO A 29 -19.70 0.10 3.86
C PRO A 29 -19.93 -0.06 2.34
N ALA A 30 -19.05 0.49 1.50
CA ALA A 30 -19.02 0.32 0.05
C ALA A 30 -18.15 -0.87 -0.43
N ASP A 31 -17.42 -1.52 0.48
CA ASP A 31 -16.62 -2.71 0.20
C ASP A 31 -17.56 -3.94 0.17
N SER A 32 -17.64 -4.58 -0.99
CA SER A 32 -18.53 -5.72 -1.18
C SER A 32 -17.92 -6.97 -0.57
N LEU A 33 -18.55 -7.49 0.48
CA LEU A 33 -18.18 -8.78 1.10
C LEU A 33 -18.30 -10.00 0.16
N THR A 34 -18.73 -9.79 -1.09
CA THR A 34 -18.89 -10.82 -2.11
C THR A 34 -18.06 -10.47 -3.36
N CYS A 35 -17.32 -11.43 -3.90
CA CYS A 35 -16.53 -11.22 -5.13
C CYS A 35 -17.37 -11.23 -6.42
N GLN A 36 -18.71 -11.18 -6.29
CA GLN A 36 -19.62 -10.99 -7.43
C GLN A 36 -19.61 -9.55 -7.96
N ASP A 37 -18.86 -8.66 -7.33
CA ASP A 37 -18.89 -7.25 -7.68
C ASP A 37 -18.30 -6.92 -9.05
N SER A 38 -18.81 -5.88 -9.69
CA SER A 38 -18.42 -5.48 -11.05
C SER A 38 -16.96 -5.02 -11.12
N TRP A 39 -16.33 -5.17 -12.28
CA TRP A 39 -15.00 -4.59 -12.55
C TRP A 39 -14.97 -3.05 -12.46
N ARG A 40 -16.15 -2.40 -12.43
CA ARG A 40 -16.32 -0.95 -12.32
C ARG A 40 -16.89 -0.50 -10.97
N GLY A 41 -16.81 -1.34 -9.94
CA GLY A 41 -17.23 -0.97 -8.58
C GLY A 41 -16.36 0.14 -7.99
N PHE A 42 -16.95 0.99 -7.15
CA PHE A 42 -16.22 2.05 -6.41
C PHE A 42 -15.14 1.45 -5.50
N ASP A 43 -15.40 0.27 -4.96
CA ASP A 43 -14.45 -0.59 -4.26
C ASP A 43 -13.11 -0.77 -5.03
N LYS A 44 -13.15 -1.03 -6.34
CA LYS A 44 -11.91 -1.17 -7.15
C LYS A 44 -11.13 0.14 -7.22
N VAL A 45 -11.82 1.28 -7.26
CA VAL A 45 -11.18 2.60 -7.22
C VAL A 45 -10.52 2.83 -5.86
N GLN A 46 -11.15 2.39 -4.77
CA GLN A 46 -10.56 2.49 -3.43
C GLN A 46 -9.29 1.64 -3.31
N HIS A 47 -9.31 0.40 -3.77
CA HIS A 47 -8.13 -0.48 -3.82
C HIS A 47 -6.97 0.15 -4.60
N ALA A 48 -7.24 0.60 -5.83
CA ALA A 48 -6.22 1.25 -6.65
C ALA A 48 -5.69 2.54 -6.00
N THR A 49 -6.58 3.37 -5.45
CA THR A 49 -6.22 4.64 -4.79
C THR A 49 -5.38 4.40 -3.53
N PHE A 50 -5.76 3.42 -2.70
CA PHE A 50 -5.03 3.07 -1.50
C PHE A 50 -3.61 2.60 -1.84
N SER A 51 -3.46 1.63 -2.74
CA SER A 51 -2.14 1.15 -3.15
C SER A 51 -1.29 2.25 -3.77
N PHE A 52 -1.90 3.10 -4.60
CA PHE A 52 -1.22 4.23 -5.23
C PHE A 52 -0.68 5.24 -4.22
N LEU A 53 -1.55 5.74 -3.33
CA LEU A 53 -1.16 6.73 -2.32
C LEU A 53 -0.21 6.15 -1.28
N TRP A 54 -0.33 4.85 -0.97
CA TRP A 54 0.60 4.16 -0.08
C TRP A 54 2.01 4.21 -0.63
N VAL A 55 2.21 3.80 -1.89
CA VAL A 55 3.54 3.78 -2.51
C VAL A 55 4.14 5.18 -2.54
N LEU A 56 3.38 6.19 -2.99
CA LEU A 56 3.87 7.58 -3.03
C LEU A 56 4.18 8.14 -1.63
N GLY A 57 3.31 7.88 -0.65
CA GLY A 57 3.48 8.37 0.72
C GLY A 57 4.69 7.76 1.41
N VAL A 58 4.84 6.43 1.34
CA VAL A 58 6.00 5.72 1.91
C VAL A 58 7.28 6.10 1.17
N GLN A 59 7.25 6.19 -0.16
CA GLN A 59 8.39 6.68 -0.96
C GLN A 59 8.84 8.06 -0.48
N TYR A 60 7.90 9.00 -0.37
CA TYR A 60 8.20 10.38 0.03
C TYR A 60 8.80 10.44 1.43
N ILE A 61 8.20 9.76 2.41
CA ILE A 61 8.69 9.75 3.80
C ILE A 61 10.08 9.10 3.84
N ALA A 62 10.26 7.96 3.19
CA ALA A 62 11.51 7.22 3.25
C ALA A 62 12.68 8.01 2.65
N VAL A 63 12.48 8.64 1.50
CA VAL A 63 13.50 9.47 0.84
C VAL A 63 13.72 10.77 1.63
N ASN A 64 12.66 11.56 1.85
CA ASN A 64 12.81 12.95 2.33
C ASN A 64 12.94 13.08 3.85
N LYS A 65 12.52 12.08 4.62
CA LYS A 65 12.54 12.11 6.10
C LYS A 65 13.51 11.11 6.70
N CYS A 66 13.90 10.09 5.95
CA CYS A 66 14.77 9.02 6.44
C CYS A 66 16.05 8.85 5.61
N ASP A 67 16.32 9.76 4.66
CA ASP A 67 17.54 9.84 3.85
C ASP A 67 17.86 8.51 3.15
N MET A 68 16.80 7.77 2.80
CA MET A 68 16.92 6.45 2.20
C MET A 68 17.04 6.59 0.68
N ALA A 69 17.89 5.78 0.06
CA ALA A 69 18.04 5.80 -1.38
C ALA A 69 16.69 5.54 -2.08
N GLU A 70 16.40 6.29 -3.15
CA GLU A 70 15.11 6.20 -3.87
C GLU A 70 14.76 4.75 -4.28
N LYS A 71 15.77 3.97 -4.68
CA LYS A 71 15.61 2.56 -5.04
C LYS A 71 15.13 1.69 -3.88
N ASP A 72 15.68 1.92 -2.69
CA ASP A 72 15.38 1.14 -1.49
C ASP A 72 14.01 1.57 -0.95
N ALA A 73 13.71 2.88 -1.03
CA ALA A 73 12.39 3.43 -0.75
C ALA A 73 11.32 2.84 -1.66
N LEU A 74 11.61 2.68 -2.95
CA LEU A 74 10.64 2.15 -3.90
C LEU A 74 10.39 0.67 -3.63
N GLN A 75 11.45 -0.09 -3.34
CA GLN A 75 11.33 -1.49 -2.97
C GLN A 75 10.49 -1.67 -1.69
N ILE A 76 10.74 -0.88 -0.65
CA ILE A 76 9.97 -0.96 0.62
C ILE A 76 8.52 -0.52 0.42
N SER A 77 8.29 0.61 -0.24
CA SER A 77 6.94 1.14 -0.46
C SER A 77 6.08 0.20 -1.32
N PHE A 78 6.66 -0.36 -2.39
CA PHE A 78 6.01 -1.35 -3.24
C PHE A 78 5.71 -2.65 -2.48
N THR A 79 6.71 -3.24 -1.83
CA THR A 79 6.54 -4.54 -1.15
C THR A 79 5.57 -4.47 0.01
N THR A 80 5.57 -3.37 0.77
CA THR A 80 4.61 -3.16 1.86
C THR A 80 3.18 -3.01 1.34
N SER A 81 2.97 -2.20 0.29
CA SER A 81 1.65 -2.05 -0.33
C SER A 81 1.13 -3.36 -0.92
N ALA A 82 1.97 -4.09 -1.66
CA ALA A 82 1.62 -5.39 -2.23
C ALA A 82 1.27 -6.42 -1.15
N SER A 83 2.04 -6.45 -0.06
CA SER A 83 1.79 -7.34 1.07
C SER A 83 0.47 -6.99 1.76
N LEU A 84 0.18 -5.71 1.97
CA LEU A 84 -1.10 -5.27 2.56
C LEU A 84 -2.30 -5.62 1.68
N GLY A 85 -2.20 -5.42 0.37
CA GLY A 85 -3.24 -5.80 -0.58
C GLY A 85 -3.52 -7.31 -0.52
N LEU A 86 -2.48 -8.14 -0.57
CA LEU A 86 -2.61 -9.60 -0.44
C LEU A 86 -3.15 -10.03 0.93
N LEU A 87 -2.69 -9.38 2.00
CA LEU A 87 -3.08 -9.69 3.36
C LEU A 87 -4.56 -9.40 3.59
N LYS A 88 -5.08 -8.28 3.07
CA LYS A 88 -6.51 -7.95 3.14
C LYS A 88 -7.35 -9.03 2.46
N GLU A 89 -7.05 -9.39 1.21
CA GLU A 89 -7.78 -10.46 0.51
C GLU A 89 -7.72 -11.81 1.24
N PHE A 90 -6.59 -12.11 1.89
CA PHE A 90 -6.45 -13.33 2.70
C PHE A 90 -7.30 -13.27 3.98
N PHE A 91 -7.36 -12.12 4.66
CA PHE A 91 -8.23 -11.91 5.82
C PHE A 91 -9.71 -11.97 5.44
N ASP A 92 -10.09 -11.37 4.32
CA ASP A 92 -11.47 -11.37 3.83
C ASP A 92 -11.92 -12.79 3.45
N ARG A 93 -11.06 -13.61 2.85
CA ARG A 93 -11.32 -15.04 2.67
C ARG A 93 -11.57 -15.79 3.98
N LYS A 94 -10.93 -15.38 5.08
CA LYS A 94 -11.04 -16.06 6.38
C LYS A 94 -12.32 -15.66 7.14
N ARG A 95 -13.00 -14.58 6.75
CA ARG A 95 -14.28 -14.16 7.34
C ARG A 95 -15.42 -15.06 6.88
N SER A 96 -16.44 -15.18 7.74
CA SER A 96 -17.64 -15.98 7.45
C SER A 96 -18.37 -15.43 6.22
N GLY A 97 -18.36 -16.18 5.12
CA GLY A 97 -18.97 -15.77 3.84
C GLY A 97 -18.10 -14.86 2.97
N GLY A 98 -16.85 -14.59 3.36
CA GLY A 98 -15.93 -13.76 2.59
C GLY A 98 -15.17 -14.53 1.52
N HIS A 99 -14.75 -13.83 0.47
CA HIS A 99 -14.11 -14.41 -0.70
C HIS A 99 -12.81 -13.68 -1.02
N PHE A 100 -11.81 -14.43 -1.51
CA PHE A 100 -10.61 -13.83 -2.10
C PHE A 100 -10.96 -13.25 -3.47
N CYS A 101 -10.83 -11.95 -3.66
CA CYS A 101 -11.25 -11.32 -4.91
C CYS A 101 -10.07 -10.92 -5.81
N LYS A 102 -9.93 -11.66 -6.91
CA LYS A 102 -8.89 -11.41 -7.91
C LYS A 102 -9.00 -10.02 -8.56
N LYS A 103 -10.21 -9.44 -8.59
CA LYS A 103 -10.46 -8.11 -9.16
C LYS A 103 -9.87 -7.01 -8.27
N ASP A 104 -9.95 -7.16 -6.95
CA ASP A 104 -9.34 -6.23 -6.00
C ASP A 104 -7.83 -6.32 -6.00
N LEU A 105 -7.30 -7.53 -6.13
CA LEU A 105 -5.88 -7.71 -6.36
C LEU A 105 -5.40 -7.04 -7.66
N ALA A 106 -6.19 -7.12 -8.73
CA ALA A 106 -5.88 -6.42 -9.98
C ALA A 106 -5.95 -4.89 -9.82
N ALA A 107 -6.91 -4.37 -9.06
CA ALA A 107 -7.01 -2.94 -8.75
C ALA A 107 -5.81 -2.44 -7.91
N ASN A 108 -5.43 -3.19 -6.87
CA ASN A 108 -4.22 -2.92 -6.08
C ASN A 108 -2.98 -2.91 -6.99
N ALA A 109 -2.86 -3.88 -7.90
CA ALA A 109 -1.76 -3.96 -8.86
C ALA A 109 -1.71 -2.76 -9.80
N LEU A 110 -2.86 -2.26 -10.28
CA LEU A 110 -2.93 -1.04 -11.09
C LEU A 110 -2.42 0.18 -10.31
N GLY A 111 -2.82 0.32 -9.05
CA GLY A 111 -2.34 1.39 -8.16
C GLY A 111 -0.82 1.34 -7.94
N LEU A 112 -0.30 0.14 -7.66
CA LEU A 112 1.14 -0.13 -7.54
C LEU A 112 1.91 0.27 -8.80
N ILE A 113 1.48 -0.23 -9.97
CA ILE A 113 2.13 0.05 -11.26
C ILE A 113 2.13 1.55 -11.55
N LEU A 114 1.00 2.22 -11.36
CA LEU A 114 0.89 3.65 -11.63
C LEU A 114 1.80 4.48 -10.71
N ALA A 115 1.83 4.16 -9.41
CA ALA A 115 2.69 4.86 -8.47
C ALA A 115 4.17 4.62 -8.76
N SER A 116 4.56 3.37 -9.00
CA SER A 116 5.93 3.03 -9.36
C SER A 116 6.35 3.70 -10.69
N ALA A 117 5.46 3.76 -11.68
CA ALA A 117 5.73 4.46 -12.93
C ALA A 117 6.00 5.96 -12.70
N ILE A 118 5.22 6.62 -11.84
CA ILE A 118 5.46 8.03 -11.47
C ILE A 118 6.82 8.20 -10.80
N VAL A 119 7.14 7.36 -9.82
CA VAL A 119 8.44 7.42 -9.10
C VAL A 119 9.60 7.18 -10.07
N LEU A 120 9.52 6.15 -10.92
CA LEU A 120 10.57 5.81 -11.87
C LEU A 120 10.70 6.79 -13.04
N SER A 121 9.62 7.51 -13.39
CA SER A 121 9.65 8.55 -14.43
C SER A 121 10.19 9.89 -13.92
N ASN A 122 10.30 10.05 -12.60
CA ASN A 122 10.85 11.25 -11.96
C ASN A 122 12.02 10.92 -11.01
N PRO A 123 13.07 10.23 -11.49
CA PRO A 123 14.24 9.94 -10.67
C PRO A 123 15.05 11.22 -10.45
N GLY A 124 15.43 11.53 -9.21
CA GLY A 124 16.34 12.65 -8.92
C GLY A 124 15.67 13.93 -8.42
N ARG A 125 14.84 13.83 -7.39
CA ARG A 125 14.72 14.90 -6.39
C ARG A 125 15.36 14.48 -5.08
#